data_AF-A0A229SBY1-F1
#
_entry.id   AF-A0A229SBY1-F1
#
_cell.length_a   1.000
_cell.length_b   1.000
_cell.length_c   1.000
_cell.angle_alpha   90.00
_cell.angle_beta   90.00
_cell.angle_gamma   90.00
#
_symmetry.space_group_name_H-M   'P 1'
#
loop_
_entity.id
_entity.type
_entity.pdbx_description
1 polymer ?
#
loop_
_entity_poly.entity_id
_entity_poly.type
_entity_poly.pdbx_seq_one_letter_code
_entity_poly.pdbx_strand_id
1 'polypeptide(L)'
;MSSTPTNDSGHLESIREVEIDGSRYVLTTSADPARPDTVVIDLLGAGADAEVTLEGHLTASRTALEHLGPLLSEALSSGQRSTTRKPRRRGYGKPTQSYHPWTDELRAALHAAWTAADPSVPALQVVEGVAAALDVPVEHVKSRFEGPESTRDPARLISVIAILMQRTDGAILNQLPRQNLDPERPGPQPEDARQTTG
;
A
#
# COMPACT_ATOMS: atom_id res chain seq x y z
N MET A 1 -21.81 36.77 22.99
CA MET A 1 -22.17 36.52 21.59
C MET A 1 -21.43 35.25 21.19
N SER A 2 -22.15 34.12 21.20
CA SER A 2 -21.59 32.79 20.98
C SER A 2 -21.58 32.51 19.47
N SER A 3 -20.39 32.35 18.90
CA SER A 3 -20.23 31.92 17.51
C SER A 3 -20.38 30.41 17.44
N THR A 4 -21.46 29.95 16.82
CA THR A 4 -21.64 28.59 16.34
C THR A 4 -20.64 28.34 15.20
N PRO A 5 -19.81 27.29 15.22
CA PRO A 5 -19.07 26.90 14.03
C PRO A 5 -20.00 26.16 13.07
N THR A 6 -20.04 26.71 11.86
CA THR A 6 -20.67 26.22 10.63
C THR A 6 -20.34 24.76 10.37
N ASN A 7 -21.39 23.96 10.10
CA ASN A 7 -21.28 22.63 9.49
C ASN A 7 -20.62 22.76 8.11
N ASP A 8 -19.35 22.39 8.02
CA ASP A 8 -18.65 22.23 6.74
C ASP A 8 -18.76 20.75 6.32
N SER A 9 -19.61 20.50 5.32
CA SER A 9 -19.91 19.16 4.84
C SER A 9 -19.01 18.86 3.65
N GLY A 10 -17.98 18.01 3.82
CA GLY A 10 -17.31 17.42 2.65
C GLY A 10 -15.95 16.75 2.86
N HIS A 11 -15.19 17.08 3.90
CA HIS A 11 -13.87 16.47 4.11
C HIS A 11 -13.80 15.87 5.51
N LEU A 12 -14.16 14.58 5.62
CA LEU A 12 -14.02 13.86 6.88
C LEU A 12 -12.56 13.40 6.99
N GLU A 13 -11.62 14.34 7.12
CA GLU A 13 -10.24 14.05 7.45
C GLU A 13 -10.05 14.22 8.96
N SER A 14 -9.74 13.13 9.65
CA SER A 14 -9.44 13.12 11.08
C SER A 14 -8.11 12.43 11.29
N ILE A 15 -7.18 13.14 11.92
CA ILE A 15 -5.88 12.60 12.31
C ILE A 15 -5.87 12.47 13.82
N ARG A 16 -5.49 11.30 14.32
CA ARG A 16 -5.33 11.03 15.73
C ARG A 16 -3.96 10.45 16.00
N GLU A 17 -3.24 11.09 16.91
CA GLU A 17 -1.93 10.64 17.34
C GLU A 17 -1.99 10.13 18.78
N VAL A 18 -1.28 9.02 19.03
CA VAL A 18 -1.18 8.42 20.36
C VAL A 18 0.23 7.89 20.56
N GLU A 19 0.81 8.14 21.73
CA GLU A 19 2.06 7.51 22.15
C GLU A 19 1.75 6.36 23.12
N ILE A 20 2.34 5.20 22.85
CA ILE A 20 2.20 3.99 23.67
C ILE A 20 3.58 3.32 23.75
N ASP A 21 4.07 3.07 24.96
CA ASP A 21 5.33 2.37 25.23
C ASP A 21 6.54 2.90 24.42
N GLY A 22 6.64 4.23 24.27
CA GLY A 22 7.73 4.89 23.54
C GLY A 22 7.62 4.78 22.01
N SER A 23 6.51 4.23 21.49
CA SER A 23 6.17 4.23 20.07
C SER A 23 5.06 5.24 19.78
N ARG A 24 5.16 5.97 18.68
CA ARG A 24 4.15 6.91 18.19
C ARG A 24 3.28 6.24 17.14
N TYR A 25 1.97 6.34 17.33
CA TYR A 25 0.97 5.85 16.39
C TYR A 25 0.16 7.01 15.84
N VAL A 26 0.00 7.05 14.53
CA VAL A 26 -0.79 8.03 13.79
C VAL A 26 -1.88 7.27 13.05
N LEU A 27 -3.13 7.63 13.34
CA LEU A 27 -4.31 7.12 12.67
C LEU A 27 -4.92 8.25 11.85
N THR A 28 -4.93 8.10 10.52
CA THR A 28 -5.58 9.03 9.61
C THR A 28 -6.85 8.39 9.09
N THR A 29 -7.97 9.09 9.22
CA THR A 29 -9.26 8.66 8.68
C THR A 29 -9.71 9.69 7.66
N SER A 30 -9.98 9.27 6.43
CA SER A 30 -10.41 10.13 5.33
C SER A 30 -11.60 9.53 4.58
N ALA A 31 -12.43 10.36 3.95
CA ALA A 31 -13.44 9.86 3.01
C ALA A 31 -12.80 9.51 1.66
N ASP A 32 -13.24 8.42 1.02
CA ASP A 32 -12.80 8.09 -0.34
C ASP A 32 -13.52 9.04 -1.34
N PRO A 33 -12.81 9.90 -2.08
CA PRO A 33 -13.42 10.87 -2.99
C PRO A 33 -14.13 10.20 -4.17
N ALA A 34 -13.73 8.99 -4.56
CA ALA A 34 -14.38 8.22 -5.60
C ALA A 34 -15.61 7.45 -5.07
N ARG A 35 -15.67 7.19 -3.77
CA ARG A 35 -16.74 6.41 -3.11
C ARG A 35 -17.17 7.08 -1.80
N PRO A 36 -18.15 8.00 -1.82
CA PRO A 36 -18.48 8.85 -0.67
C PRO A 36 -18.99 8.09 0.58
N ASP A 37 -19.52 6.88 0.40
CA ASP A 37 -19.93 5.99 1.50
C ASP A 37 -18.78 5.14 2.06
N THR A 38 -17.57 5.29 1.52
CA THR A 38 -16.37 4.57 1.93
C THR A 38 -15.45 5.50 2.71
N VAL A 39 -14.89 4.96 3.79
CA VAL A 39 -13.89 5.61 4.62
C VAL A 39 -12.60 4.82 4.52
N VAL A 40 -11.51 5.55 4.33
CA VAL A 40 -10.15 5.06 4.33
C VAL A 40 -9.56 5.33 5.72
N ILE A 41 -8.93 4.33 6.31
CA ILE A 41 -8.24 4.42 7.58
C ILE A 41 -6.81 3.95 7.37
N ASP A 42 -5.87 4.87 7.51
CA ASP A 42 -4.44 4.60 7.50
C ASP A 42 -3.90 4.60 8.93
N LEU A 43 -3.09 3.61 9.28
CA LEU A 43 -2.45 3.45 10.57
C LEU A 43 -0.94 3.33 10.36
N LEU A 44 -0.19 4.26 10.95
CA LEU A 44 1.27 4.23 10.97
C LEU A 44 1.74 4.18 12.43
N GLY A 45 2.66 3.27 12.73
CA GLY A 45 3.36 3.21 14.01
C GLY A 45 4.86 3.34 13.78
N ALA A 46 5.51 4.17 14.59
CA ALA A 46 6.95 4.34 14.60
C ALA A 46 7.50 4.13 16.02
N GLY A 47 8.59 3.36 16.14
CA GLY A 47 9.32 3.18 17.38
C GLY A 47 10.14 4.40 17.78
N ALA A 48 10.83 4.32 18.92
CA ALA A 48 11.61 5.43 19.48
C ALA A 48 12.71 5.96 18.53
N ASP A 49 13.27 5.09 17.68
CA ASP A 49 14.30 5.43 16.70
C ASP A 49 13.72 5.83 15.33
N ALA A 50 12.43 6.18 15.28
CA ALA A 50 11.67 6.47 14.06
C ALA A 50 11.58 5.29 13.06
N GLU A 51 11.94 4.08 13.47
CA GLU A 51 11.69 2.86 12.69
C GLU A 51 10.18 2.60 12.60
N VAL A 52 9.66 2.35 11.40
CA VAL A 52 8.24 2.01 11.21
C VAL A 52 7.99 0.61 11.76
N THR A 53 7.21 0.52 12.84
CA THR A 53 6.86 -0.74 13.52
C THR A 53 5.50 -1.27 13.11
N LEU A 54 4.61 -0.40 12.60
CA LEU A 54 3.26 -0.76 12.19
C LEU A 54 2.85 0.04 10.96
N GLU A 55 2.27 -0.63 9.98
CA GLU A 55 1.62 0.01 8.83
C GLU A 55 0.32 -0.76 8.55
N GLY A 56 -0.78 -0.02 8.37
CA GLY A 56 -2.10 -0.58 8.14
C GLY A 56 -2.92 0.35 7.24
N HIS A 57 -3.69 -0.27 6.34
CA HIS A 57 -4.65 0.42 5.49
C HIS A 57 -5.95 -0.37 5.52
N LEU A 58 -7.06 0.31 5.77
CA LEU A 58 -8.38 -0.27 5.84
C LEU A 58 -9.37 0.60 5.07
N THR A 59 -10.13 -0.04 4.19
CA THR A 59 -11.31 0.57 3.57
C THR A 59 -12.56 -0.07 4.16
N ALA A 60 -13.49 0.75 4.62
CA ALA A 60 -14.74 0.29 5.21
C ALA A 60 -15.90 1.19 4.76
N SER A 61 -17.11 0.63 4.71
CA SER A 61 -18.29 1.49 4.58
C SER A 61 -18.44 2.34 5.84
N ARG A 62 -18.96 3.56 5.70
CA ARG A 62 -19.20 4.47 6.82
C ARG A 62 -20.12 3.83 7.89
N THR A 63 -21.08 3.01 7.45
CA THR A 63 -21.98 2.24 8.33
C THR A 63 -21.30 1.10 9.09
N ALA A 64 -20.19 0.55 8.57
CA ALA A 64 -19.47 -0.53 9.23
C ALA A 64 -18.53 -0.02 10.35
N LEU A 65 -18.18 1.27 10.36
CA LEU A 65 -17.26 1.85 11.34
C LEU A 65 -17.73 1.67 12.79
N GLU A 66 -19.03 1.77 13.04
CA GLU A 66 -19.62 1.59 14.37
C GLU A 66 -19.38 0.17 14.93
N HIS A 67 -19.26 -0.81 14.04
CA HIS A 67 -19.01 -2.21 14.40
C HIS A 67 -17.53 -2.58 14.36
N LEU A 68 -16.72 -1.80 13.64
CA LEU A 68 -15.31 -2.08 13.42
C LEU A 68 -14.49 -1.97 14.71
N GLY A 69 -14.72 -0.91 15.51
CA GLY A 69 -14.01 -0.71 16.77
C GLY A 69 -14.16 -1.89 17.75
N PRO A 70 -15.40 -2.33 18.05
CA PRO A 70 -15.63 -3.51 18.87
C PRO A 70 -15.01 -4.80 18.31
N LEU A 71 -15.13 -5.05 17.00
CA LEU A 71 -14.55 -6.23 16.35
C LEU A 71 -13.02 -6.24 16.42
N LEU A 72 -12.38 -5.10 16.17
CA LEU A 72 -10.93 -4.95 16.30
C LEU A 72 -10.50 -5.14 17.76
N SER A 73 -11.24 -4.55 18.70
CA SER A 73 -10.98 -4.73 20.13
C SER A 73 -11.07 -6.20 20.54
N GLU A 74 -12.09 -6.94 20.08
CA GLU A 74 -12.27 -8.36 20.35
C GLU A 74 -11.15 -9.21 19.72
N ALA A 75 -10.81 -8.96 18.46
CA ALA A 75 -9.76 -9.68 17.73
C ALA A 75 -8.38 -9.47 18.37
N LEU A 76 -8.08 -8.24 18.79
CA LEU A 76 -6.80 -7.91 19.43
C LEU A 76 -6.75 -8.41 20.88
N SER A 77 -7.86 -8.34 21.61
CA SER A 77 -7.95 -8.86 22.99
C SER A 77 -7.87 -10.39 23.04
N SER A 78 -8.44 -11.08 22.05
CA SER A 78 -8.36 -12.55 21.93
C SER A 78 -6.95 -13.04 21.55
N GLY A 79 -6.12 -12.18 20.95
CA GLY A 79 -4.70 -12.43 20.70
C GLY A 79 -3.83 -12.49 21.95
N GLN A 80 -4.23 -11.84 23.05
CA GLN A 80 -3.47 -11.87 24.32
C GLN A 80 -3.72 -13.14 25.16
N ARG A 81 -4.71 -13.96 24.82
CA ARG A 81 -5.01 -15.23 25.50
C ARG A 81 -5.36 -16.32 24.50
N SER A 82 -4.37 -17.01 23.94
CA SER A 82 -4.47 -18.47 23.77
C SER A 82 -3.21 -19.04 23.15
N THR A 83 -2.59 -19.95 23.90
CA THR A 83 -1.85 -21.09 23.41
C THR A 83 -2.51 -21.69 22.16
N THR A 84 -1.75 -21.77 21.06
CA THR A 84 -1.85 -22.80 20.01
C THR A 84 -3.21 -23.51 19.88
N ARG A 85 -4.15 -22.91 19.15
CA ARG A 85 -5.21 -23.68 18.49
C ARG A 85 -5.09 -23.49 16.97
N LYS A 86 -4.87 -24.61 16.28
CA LYS A 86 -4.72 -24.69 14.82
C LYS A 86 -5.93 -24.05 14.13
N PRO A 87 -5.71 -23.07 13.23
CA PRO A 87 -6.81 -22.46 12.49
C PRO A 87 -7.38 -23.44 11.45
N ARG A 88 -8.70 -23.63 11.48
CA ARG A 88 -9.47 -24.33 10.45
C ARG A 88 -9.45 -23.47 9.18
N ARG A 89 -8.78 -23.98 8.13
CA ARG A 89 -8.66 -23.34 6.82
C ARG A 89 -10.03 -23.17 6.15
N ARG A 90 -10.44 -21.92 5.89
CA ARG A 90 -11.18 -21.54 4.67
C ARG A 90 -10.20 -20.75 3.82
N GLY A 91 -9.97 -21.21 2.59
CA GLY A 91 -8.93 -20.69 1.72
C GLY A 91 -9.28 -19.33 1.10
N TYR A 92 -8.35 -18.38 1.18
CA TYR A 92 -7.84 -17.58 0.06
C TYR A 92 -6.65 -16.76 0.57
N GLY A 93 -5.53 -16.77 -0.16
CA GLY A 93 -4.36 -15.91 0.09
C GLY A 93 -3.26 -16.54 0.97
N LYS A 94 -2.03 -16.58 0.45
CA LYS A 94 -0.82 -16.64 1.29
C LYS A 94 -0.85 -15.43 2.24
N PRO A 95 -0.29 -15.52 3.46
CA PRO A 95 -0.13 -14.33 4.30
C PRO A 95 0.58 -13.28 3.45
N THR A 96 -0.07 -12.14 3.23
CA THR A 96 0.60 -10.98 2.64
C THR A 96 1.77 -10.65 3.56
N GLN A 97 2.97 -10.54 2.98
CA GLN A 97 4.18 -10.20 3.72
C GLN A 97 4.19 -8.71 4.14
N SER A 98 3.01 -8.11 4.36
CA SER A 98 2.83 -6.70 4.72
C SER A 98 3.70 -6.28 5.91
N TYR A 99 4.00 -7.22 6.82
CA TYR A 99 4.79 -6.99 8.03
C TYR A 99 6.30 -7.18 7.86
N HIS A 100 6.79 -7.58 6.68
CA HIS A 100 8.24 -7.70 6.48
C HIS A 100 8.87 -6.32 6.26
N PRO A 101 9.98 -5.99 6.92
CA PRO A 101 10.67 -4.73 6.67
C PRO A 101 11.08 -4.61 5.20
N TRP A 102 11.07 -3.38 4.66
CA TRP A 102 11.63 -3.11 3.34
C TRP A 102 13.15 -3.28 3.41
N THR A 103 13.67 -4.34 2.80
CA THR A 103 15.11 -4.57 2.61
C THR A 103 15.60 -3.79 1.38
N ASP A 104 16.91 -3.61 1.25
CA ASP A 104 17.50 -3.00 0.05
C ASP A 104 17.19 -3.79 -1.23
N GLU A 105 17.16 -5.11 -1.13
CA GLU A 105 16.81 -5.99 -2.26
C GLU A 105 15.37 -5.75 -2.75
N LEU A 106 14.38 -5.75 -1.86
CA LEU A 106 12.99 -5.41 -2.18
C LEU A 106 12.84 -3.99 -2.74
N ARG A 107 13.59 -3.02 -2.22
CA ARG A 107 13.62 -1.66 -2.76
C ARG A 107 14.15 -1.67 -4.20
N ALA A 108 15.30 -2.29 -4.44
CA ALA A 108 15.90 -2.39 -5.76
C ALA A 108 14.98 -3.11 -6.76
N ALA A 109 14.30 -4.19 -6.34
CA ALA A 109 13.35 -4.91 -7.18
C ALA A 109 12.13 -4.05 -7.54
N LEU A 110 11.56 -3.31 -6.58
CA LEU A 110 10.48 -2.36 -6.84
C LEU A 110 10.93 -1.26 -7.80
N HIS A 111 12.10 -0.67 -7.56
CA HIS A 111 12.64 0.38 -8.42
C HIS A 111 12.81 -0.14 -9.85
N ALA A 112 13.48 -1.27 -10.04
CA ALA A 112 13.68 -1.85 -11.36
C ALA A 112 12.35 -2.17 -12.06
N ALA A 113 11.37 -2.73 -11.35
CA ALA A 113 10.06 -3.04 -11.91
C ALA A 113 9.30 -1.77 -12.34
N TRP A 114 9.37 -0.71 -11.54
CA TRP A 114 8.72 0.57 -11.85
C TRP A 114 9.39 1.27 -13.04
N THR A 115 10.73 1.31 -13.07
CA THR A 115 11.50 1.89 -14.18
C THR A 115 11.30 1.13 -15.49
N ALA A 116 11.15 -0.20 -15.44
CA ALA A 116 10.91 -1.02 -16.61
C ALA A 116 9.53 -0.79 -17.24
N ALA A 117 8.57 -0.24 -16.49
CA ALA A 117 7.21 -0.01 -16.94
C ALA A 117 7.02 1.35 -17.64
N ASP A 118 7.94 1.69 -18.55
CA ASP A 118 7.85 2.89 -19.35
C ASP A 118 6.60 2.85 -20.27
N PRO A 119 5.67 3.82 -20.16
CA PRO A 119 4.46 3.82 -20.97
C PRO A 119 4.73 4.03 -22.48
N SER A 120 5.92 4.50 -22.85
CA SER A 120 6.37 4.72 -24.23
C SER A 120 6.84 3.44 -24.94
N VAL A 121 7.18 2.38 -24.19
CA VAL A 121 7.62 1.11 -24.78
C VAL A 121 6.42 0.17 -25.04
N PRO A 122 6.57 -0.84 -25.92
CA PRO A 122 5.52 -1.84 -26.14
C PRO A 122 5.14 -2.59 -24.85
N ALA A 123 3.85 -2.91 -24.69
CA ALA A 123 3.33 -3.61 -23.52
C ALA A 123 4.07 -4.93 -23.21
N LEU A 124 4.52 -5.66 -24.24
CA LEU A 124 5.31 -6.87 -24.06
C LEU A 124 6.66 -6.58 -23.36
N GLN A 125 7.31 -5.48 -23.70
CA GLN A 125 8.58 -5.08 -23.07
C GLN A 125 8.37 -4.67 -21.61
N VAL A 126 7.26 -4.01 -21.29
CA VAL A 126 6.87 -3.74 -19.89
C VAL A 126 6.72 -5.03 -19.10
N VAL A 127 5.98 -6.00 -19.65
CA VAL A 127 5.75 -7.29 -19.00
C VAL A 127 7.06 -8.06 -18.81
N GLU A 128 7.92 -8.11 -19.82
CA GLU A 128 9.24 -8.76 -19.74
C GLU A 128 10.15 -8.07 -18.73
N GLY A 129 10.15 -6.74 -18.70
CA GLY A 129 10.96 -5.96 -17.78
C GLY A 129 10.53 -6.11 -16.32
N VAL A 130 9.23 -6.05 -16.05
CA VAL A 130 8.66 -6.32 -14.70
C VAL A 130 8.95 -7.77 -14.28
N ALA A 131 8.82 -8.73 -15.20
CA ALA A 131 9.13 -10.13 -14.93
C ALA A 131 10.60 -10.33 -14.54
N ALA A 132 11.51 -9.72 -15.30
CA ALA A 132 12.94 -9.76 -15.01
C ALA A 132 13.30 -9.08 -13.67
N ALA A 133 12.70 -7.91 -13.39
CA ALA A 133 12.97 -7.15 -12.17
C ALA A 133 12.52 -7.89 -10.88
N LEU A 134 11.44 -8.67 -10.97
CA LEU A 134 10.87 -9.38 -9.83
C LEU A 134 11.24 -10.87 -9.78
N ASP A 135 12.10 -11.33 -10.70
CA ASP A 135 12.50 -12.74 -10.85
C ASP A 135 11.28 -13.70 -10.92
N VAL A 136 10.31 -13.35 -11.77
CA VAL A 136 9.10 -14.15 -11.99
C VAL A 136 8.89 -14.48 -13.47
N PRO A 137 8.19 -15.57 -13.80
CA PRO A 137 7.92 -15.92 -15.20
C PRO A 137 7.08 -14.85 -15.92
N VAL A 138 7.44 -14.53 -17.17
CA VAL A 138 6.74 -13.54 -18.03
C VAL A 138 5.23 -13.82 -18.13
N GLU A 139 4.85 -15.08 -18.32
CA GLU A 139 3.43 -15.48 -18.40
C GLU A 139 2.67 -15.21 -17.09
N HIS A 140 3.36 -15.26 -15.95
CA HIS A 140 2.74 -14.96 -14.67
C HIS A 140 2.41 -13.48 -14.56
N VAL A 141 3.31 -12.59 -15.00
CA VAL A 141 3.06 -11.14 -15.06
C VAL A 141 1.97 -10.81 -16.07
N LYS A 142 2.07 -11.37 -17.28
CA LYS A 142 1.12 -11.17 -18.37
C LYS A 142 -0.31 -11.50 -17.97
N SER A 143 -0.52 -12.61 -17.24
CA SER A 143 -1.84 -13.04 -16.75
C SER A 143 -2.51 -12.05 -15.79
N ARG A 144 -1.76 -11.09 -15.23
CA ARG A 144 -2.28 -10.09 -14.30
C ARG A 144 -2.73 -8.80 -15.00
N PHE A 145 -2.41 -8.63 -16.27
CA PHE A 145 -2.87 -7.50 -17.06
C PHE A 145 -4.13 -7.91 -17.84
N GLU A 146 -5.12 -7.01 -17.91
CA GLU A 146 -6.40 -7.24 -18.62
C GLU A 146 -6.30 -6.97 -20.13
N GLY A 147 -5.13 -6.50 -20.57
CA GLY A 147 -4.79 -6.20 -21.95
C GLY A 147 -3.54 -5.31 -22.03
N PRO A 148 -3.01 -5.06 -23.24
CA PRO A 148 -1.80 -4.24 -23.43
C PRO A 148 -1.99 -2.78 -23.01
N GLU A 149 -3.20 -2.24 -23.02
CA GLU A 149 -3.51 -0.90 -22.50
C GLU A 149 -3.36 -0.81 -20.98
N SER A 150 -3.66 -1.89 -20.26
CA SER A 150 -3.58 -1.93 -18.79
C SER A 150 -2.14 -1.88 -18.25
N THR A 151 -1.12 -2.06 -19.10
CA THR A 151 0.28 -1.87 -18.71
C THR A 151 0.67 -0.38 -18.62
N ARG A 152 -0.19 0.52 -19.11
CA ARG A 152 0.01 1.98 -19.05
C ARG A 152 -0.75 2.64 -17.90
N ASP A 153 -1.57 1.88 -17.18
CA ASP A 153 -2.32 2.36 -16.02
C ASP A 153 -1.42 2.21 -14.76
N PRO A 154 -0.99 3.31 -14.12
CA PRO A 154 -0.15 3.26 -12.93
C PRO A 154 -0.82 2.51 -11.77
N ALA A 155 -2.13 2.70 -11.55
CA ALA A 155 -2.86 2.03 -10.48
C ALA A 155 -2.90 0.51 -10.70
N ARG A 156 -3.07 0.09 -11.98
CA ARG A 156 -2.99 -1.33 -12.31
C ARG A 156 -1.60 -1.89 -12.13
N LEU A 157 -0.57 -1.17 -12.56
CA LEU A 157 0.81 -1.59 -12.39
C LEU A 157 1.18 -1.78 -10.92
N ILE A 158 0.77 -0.84 -10.05
CA ILE A 158 0.93 -0.94 -8.60
C ILE A 158 0.27 -2.22 -8.07
N SER A 159 -0.97 -2.48 -8.46
CA SER A 159 -1.70 -3.68 -8.05
C SER A 159 -0.97 -4.96 -8.47
N VAL A 160 -0.43 -4.99 -9.71
CA VAL A 160 0.32 -6.14 -10.24
C VAL A 160 1.61 -6.36 -9.45
N ILE A 161 2.40 -5.31 -9.24
CA ILE A 161 3.66 -5.38 -8.48
C ILE A 161 3.39 -5.80 -7.03
N ALA A 162 2.36 -5.23 -6.39
CA ALA A 162 1.95 -5.60 -5.04
C ALA A 162 1.66 -7.11 -4.93
N ILE A 163 0.87 -7.66 -5.87
CA ILE A 163 0.56 -9.09 -5.91
C ILE A 163 1.82 -9.94 -6.08
N LEU A 164 2.73 -9.56 -6.98
CA LEU A 164 3.95 -10.33 -7.28
C LEU A 164 4.94 -10.30 -6.10
N MET A 165 5.09 -9.15 -5.44
CA MET A 165 5.92 -8.97 -4.25
C MET A 165 5.24 -9.46 -2.96
N GLN A 166 3.98 -9.94 -3.03
CA GLN A 166 3.16 -10.33 -1.88
C GLN A 166 3.00 -9.21 -0.85
N ARG A 167 2.84 -7.97 -1.34
CA ARG A 167 2.60 -6.74 -0.58
C ARG A 167 1.20 -6.20 -0.85
N THR A 168 0.84 -5.12 -0.14
CA THR A 168 -0.39 -4.36 -0.39
C THR A 168 -0.10 -3.23 -1.37
N ASP A 169 -1.14 -2.77 -2.08
CA ASP A 169 -1.05 -1.64 -3.00
C ASP A 169 -0.54 -0.38 -2.27
N GLY A 170 -1.06 -0.13 -1.06
CA GLY A 170 -0.61 0.96 -0.19
C GLY A 170 0.87 0.89 0.16
N ALA A 171 1.41 -0.31 0.41
CA ALA A 171 2.84 -0.46 0.69
C ALA A 171 3.71 -0.11 -0.54
N ILE A 172 3.25 -0.45 -1.75
CA ILE A 172 3.94 -0.05 -2.98
C ILE A 172 3.83 1.47 -3.18
N LEU A 173 2.61 2.02 -3.08
CA LEU A 173 2.32 3.46 -3.19
C LEU A 173 3.19 4.31 -2.26
N ASN A 174 3.32 3.90 -1.00
CA ASN A 174 4.12 4.62 0.00
C ASN A 174 5.63 4.48 -0.24
N GLN A 175 6.06 3.39 -0.88
CA GLN A 175 7.47 3.10 -1.08
C GLN A 175 8.05 3.74 -2.35
N LEU A 176 7.22 4.05 -3.35
CA LEU A 176 7.67 4.71 -4.59
C LEU A 176 8.28 6.11 -4.31
N PRO A 177 7.60 7.05 -3.62
CA PRO A 177 8.17 8.38 -3.34
C PRO A 177 9.43 8.32 -2.46
N ARG A 178 9.53 7.33 -1.57
CA ARG A 178 10.73 7.11 -0.73
C ARG A 178 11.97 6.71 -1.54
N GLN A 179 11.78 6.33 -2.80
CA GLN A 179 12.82 6.00 -3.77
C GLN A 179 12.93 7.06 -4.88
N ASN A 180 12.33 8.24 -4.69
CA ASN A 180 12.23 9.30 -5.69
C ASN A 180 11.49 8.89 -6.98
N LEU A 181 10.57 7.91 -6.89
CA LEU A 181 9.73 7.49 -8.00
C LEU A 181 8.34 8.13 -7.89
N ASP A 182 7.79 8.60 -9.01
CA ASP A 182 6.45 9.18 -9.09
C ASP A 182 5.40 8.06 -9.26
N PRO A 183 4.45 7.87 -8.32
CA PRO A 183 3.40 6.86 -8.41
C PRO A 183 2.46 7.03 -9.61
N GLU A 184 2.36 8.24 -10.18
CA GLU A 184 1.50 8.54 -11.33
C GLU A 184 2.26 8.42 -12.66
N ARG A 185 3.58 8.20 -12.62
CA ARG A 185 4.44 8.16 -13.81
C ARG A 185 5.42 6.98 -13.74
N PRO A 186 4.99 5.80 -14.18
CA PRO A 186 5.88 4.66 -14.31
C PRO A 186 6.91 4.90 -15.43
N GLY A 187 8.04 4.22 -15.34
CA GLY A 187 9.19 4.43 -16.22
C GLY A 187 10.34 5.21 -15.57
N PRO A 188 11.41 5.49 -16.36
CA PRO A 188 12.58 6.23 -15.90
C PRO A 188 12.22 7.63 -15.47
N GLN A 189 12.73 8.06 -14.31
CA GLN A 189 12.55 9.44 -13.89
C GLN A 189 13.56 10.34 -14.62
N PRO A 190 13.20 11.60 -14.91
CA PRO A 190 14.10 12.52 -15.62
C PRO A 190 15.42 12.80 -14.88
N GLU A 191 15.50 12.51 -13.58
CA GLU A 191 16.74 12.61 -12.81
C GLU A 191 17.71 11.45 -13.07
N ASP A 192 17.21 10.24 -13.35
CA ASP A 192 18.04 9.07 -13.66
C ASP A 192 18.84 9.25 -14.95
N ALA A 193 18.24 9.93 -15.94
CA ALA A 193 18.87 10.21 -17.23
C ALA A 193 20.15 11.08 -17.12
N ARG A 194 20.31 11.83 -16.03
CA ARG A 194 21.49 12.70 -15.81
C ARG A 194 22.69 11.94 -15.23
N GLN A 195 22.49 10.74 -14.66
CA GLN A 195 23.57 9.99 -14.00
C GLN A 195 24.33 9.04 -14.95
N THR A 196 23.78 8.70 -16.11
CA THR A 196 24.40 7.79 -17.09
C THR A 196 25.36 8.45 -18.10
N THR A 197 25.66 9.75 -17.95
CA THR A 197 26.60 10.48 -18.86
C THR A 197 27.86 10.97 -18.13
N GLY A 198 28.22 10.35 -17.00
CA GLY A 198 29.45 10.63 -16.24
C GLY A 198 30.55 9.62 -16.53
#